data_AF-A0A8X6R3X0-F1
#
_entry.id   AF-A0A8X6R3X0-F1
#
_cell.length_a   1.000
_cell.length_b   1.000
_cell.length_c   1.000
_cell.angle_alpha   90.00
_cell.angle_beta   90.00
_cell.angle_gamma   90.00
#
_symmetry.space_group_name_H-M   'P 1'
#
loop_
_entity.id
_entity.type
_entity.pdbx_description
1 polymer ?
#
loop_
_entity_poly.entity_id
_entity_poly.type
_entity_poly.pdbx_seq_one_letter_code
_entity_poly.pdbx_strand_id
1 'polypeptide(L)'
;MLLPVMHVTHDCPKFEDLKIYDREDPSNGQSNLQKTYSKNVLKFLKDLKTSTSSYLQALQDIDIMDPQLDCPKLLQSIATEQNFEIIYIPIEQRGKNGECHCLLQITSLPVAVCFGSALTKDEAVINSARNALNFIQLMCKK
;
A
#
# COMPACT_ATOMS: atom_id res chain seq x y z
N MET A 1 33.76 39.55 -14.58
CA MET A 1 32.36 39.78 -14.22
C MET A 1 31.72 38.41 -13.97
N LEU A 2 31.57 38.01 -12.71
CA LEU A 2 30.82 36.81 -12.32
C LEU A 2 29.38 37.21 -12.00
N LEU A 3 28.42 36.55 -12.63
CA LEU A 3 27.00 36.63 -12.28
C LEU A 3 26.76 35.84 -10.97
N PRO A 4 25.94 36.34 -10.03
CA PRO A 4 25.60 35.60 -8.81
C PRO A 4 24.59 34.48 -9.12
N VAL A 5 24.86 33.29 -8.59
CA VAL A 5 23.94 32.15 -8.62
C VAL A 5 22.83 32.39 -7.60
N MET A 6 21.61 32.58 -8.08
CA MET A 6 20.40 32.67 -7.25
C MET A 6 20.18 31.33 -6.53
N HIS A 7 20.46 31.28 -5.22
CA HIS A 7 20.01 30.18 -4.36
C HIS A 7 18.50 30.30 -4.18
N VAL A 8 17.73 29.44 -4.83
CA VAL A 8 16.31 29.26 -4.53
C VAL A 8 16.22 28.34 -3.31
N THR A 9 16.14 28.93 -2.12
CA THR A 9 15.77 28.19 -0.91
C THR A 9 14.30 27.79 -1.03
N HIS A 10 14.04 26.52 -1.37
CA HIS A 10 12.72 25.94 -1.15
C HIS A 10 12.62 25.64 0.34
N ASP A 11 11.86 26.46 1.07
CA ASP A 11 11.40 26.15 2.42
C ASP A 11 10.45 24.94 2.33
N CYS A 12 11.03 23.74 2.36
CA CYS A 12 10.27 22.52 2.50
C CYS A 12 10.02 22.34 4.00
N PRO A 13 8.75 22.30 4.48
CA PRO A 13 8.48 22.10 5.90
C PRO A 13 9.15 20.81 6.37
N LYS A 14 9.77 20.86 7.55
CA LYS A 14 10.42 19.69 8.13
C LYS A 14 9.36 18.62 8.37
N PHE A 15 9.71 17.37 8.09
CA PHE A 15 8.79 16.23 8.25
C PHE A 15 8.20 16.16 9.67
N GLU A 16 8.95 16.65 10.67
CA GLU A 16 8.51 16.75 12.07
C GLU A 16 7.32 17.71 12.30
N ASP A 17 7.06 18.65 11.38
CA ASP A 17 5.97 19.62 11.47
C ASP A 17 4.67 19.13 10.78
N LEU A 18 4.71 18.00 10.07
CA LEU A 18 3.51 17.37 9.52
C LEU A 18 2.80 16.55 10.62
N LYS A 19 1.76 17.13 11.22
CA LYS A 19 0.76 16.36 11.96
C LYS A 19 -0.09 15.54 10.97
N ILE A 20 0.32 14.29 10.70
CA ILE A 20 -0.34 13.44 9.68
C ILE A 20 -1.68 12.84 10.17
N TYR A 21 -1.97 12.84 11.48
CA TYR A 21 -3.27 12.39 11.99
C TYR A 21 -3.72 13.22 13.20
N ASP A 22 -4.74 14.05 13.01
CA ASP A 22 -5.57 14.51 14.11
C ASP A 22 -6.47 13.34 14.54
N ARG A 23 -6.49 12.98 15.83
CA ARG A 23 -7.55 12.11 16.36
C ARG A 23 -8.86 12.87 16.22
N GLU A 24 -9.75 12.43 15.34
CA GLU A 24 -11.10 12.98 15.27
C GLU A 24 -11.83 12.79 16.60
N ASP A 25 -12.39 13.89 17.11
CA ASP A 25 -13.22 13.95 18.29
C ASP A 25 -14.54 13.18 18.03
N PRO A 26 -14.91 12.14 18.82
CA PRO A 26 -16.03 11.24 18.51
C PRO A 26 -17.43 11.89 18.56
N SER A 27 -17.52 13.20 18.78
CA SER A 27 -18.79 13.94 18.91
C SER A 27 -19.24 14.69 17.65
N ASN A 28 -18.45 14.71 16.55
CA ASN A 28 -18.89 15.36 15.32
C ASN A 28 -19.71 14.39 14.45
N GLY A 29 -20.92 14.80 14.06
CA GLY A 29 -21.92 13.96 13.40
C GLY A 29 -21.42 13.34 12.09
N GLN A 30 -20.99 12.09 12.16
CA GLN A 30 -20.51 11.35 11.00
C GLN A 30 -21.62 11.21 9.94
N SER A 31 -21.29 11.59 8.70
CA SER A 31 -22.17 11.38 7.55
C SER A 31 -22.48 9.89 7.37
N ASN A 32 -23.63 9.55 6.77
CA ASN A 32 -23.96 8.14 6.47
C ASN A 32 -22.89 7.46 5.59
N LEU A 33 -22.19 8.22 4.75
CA LEU A 33 -21.07 7.74 3.93
C LEU A 33 -19.85 7.35 4.77
N GLN A 34 -19.44 8.19 5.74
CA GLN A 34 -18.35 7.86 6.68
C GLN A 34 -18.70 6.63 7.54
N LYS A 35 -19.95 6.53 8.02
CA LYS A 35 -20.41 5.35 8.76
C LYS A 35 -20.40 4.07 7.92
N THR A 36 -20.76 4.16 6.63
CA THR A 36 -20.80 3.02 5.70
C THR A 36 -19.39 2.60 5.28
N TYR A 37 -18.50 3.57 5.02
CA TYR A 37 -17.08 3.34 4.78
C TYR A 37 -16.45 2.59 5.95
N SER A 38 -16.60 3.08 7.17
CA SER A 38 -16.09 2.41 8.37
C SER A 38 -16.64 0.99 8.57
N LYS A 39 -17.92 0.74 8.25
CA LYS A 39 -18.52 -0.61 8.32
C LYS A 39 -17.92 -1.57 7.29
N ASN A 40 -17.77 -1.13 6.04
CA ASN A 40 -17.23 -1.97 4.97
C ASN A 40 -15.74 -2.27 5.20
N VAL A 41 -15.00 -1.28 5.69
CA VAL A 41 -13.61 -1.43 6.15
C VAL A 41 -13.47 -2.50 7.21
N LEU A 42 -14.26 -2.39 8.28
CA LEU A 42 -14.22 -3.36 9.38
C LEU A 42 -14.68 -4.75 8.94
N LYS A 43 -15.64 -4.82 8.02
CA LYS A 43 -16.10 -6.09 7.43
C LYS A 43 -14.98 -6.77 6.67
N PHE A 44 -14.31 -6.09 5.74
CA PHE A 44 -13.20 -6.65 4.98
C PHE A 44 -12.06 -7.12 5.89
N LEU A 45 -11.67 -6.31 6.87
CA LEU A 45 -10.61 -6.71 7.80
C LEU A 45 -11.02 -7.92 8.65
N LYS A 46 -12.29 -8.01 9.03
CA LYS A 46 -12.83 -9.19 9.70
C LYS A 46 -12.83 -10.40 8.76
N ASP A 47 -13.26 -10.25 7.52
CA ASP A 47 -13.29 -11.31 6.52
C ASP A 47 -11.86 -11.85 6.29
N LEU A 48 -10.89 -10.97 6.12
CA LEU A 48 -9.46 -11.31 6.06
C LEU A 48 -8.98 -12.09 7.30
N LYS A 49 -9.25 -11.58 8.51
CA LYS A 49 -8.81 -12.19 9.78
C LYS A 49 -9.46 -13.54 10.09
N THR A 50 -10.74 -13.67 9.74
CA THR A 50 -11.55 -14.86 10.05
C THR A 50 -11.53 -15.88 8.93
N SER A 51 -11.00 -15.52 7.76
CA SER A 51 -10.83 -16.46 6.67
C SER A 51 -10.00 -17.68 7.12
N THR A 52 -10.48 -18.86 6.76
CA THR A 52 -9.73 -20.14 6.86
C THR A 52 -9.18 -20.53 5.51
N SER A 53 -8.92 -19.52 4.68
CA SER A 53 -8.50 -19.64 3.29
C SER A 53 -7.09 -20.24 3.24
N SER A 54 -6.84 -21.13 2.29
CA SER A 54 -5.59 -21.89 2.25
C SER A 54 -4.37 -20.99 2.01
N TYR A 55 -4.51 -19.95 1.17
CA TYR A 55 -3.41 -19.03 0.89
C TYR A 55 -3.16 -18.05 2.03
N LEU A 56 -4.20 -17.50 2.67
CA LEU A 56 -4.00 -16.58 3.81
C LEU A 56 -3.43 -17.28 5.04
N GLN A 57 -3.77 -18.56 5.25
CA GLN A 57 -3.18 -19.33 6.32
C GLN A 57 -1.70 -19.63 6.02
N ALA A 58 -1.39 -20.08 4.80
CA ALA A 58 0.00 -20.31 4.38
C ALA A 58 0.83 -19.01 4.39
N LEU A 59 0.22 -17.86 4.06
CA LEU A 59 0.87 -16.56 4.09
C LEU A 59 1.49 -16.23 5.46
N GLN A 60 0.94 -16.75 6.57
CA GLN A 60 1.48 -16.48 7.90
C GLN A 60 2.89 -17.08 8.11
N ASP A 61 3.21 -18.16 7.40
CA ASP A 61 4.48 -18.88 7.52
C ASP A 61 5.46 -18.56 6.38
N ILE A 62 5.01 -17.81 5.36
CA ILE A 62 5.84 -17.41 4.22
C ILE A 62 6.76 -16.25 4.63
N ASP A 63 8.05 -16.39 4.35
CA ASP A 63 9.00 -15.27 4.38
C ASP A 63 8.77 -14.38 3.16
N ILE A 64 8.04 -13.28 3.36
CA ILE A 64 7.73 -12.31 2.31
C ILE A 64 9.00 -11.62 1.78
N MET A 65 10.09 -11.61 2.56
CA MET A 65 11.35 -10.99 2.18
C MET A 65 12.26 -11.92 1.36
N ASP A 66 11.87 -13.18 1.15
CA ASP A 66 12.58 -14.10 0.26
C ASP A 66 12.64 -13.50 -1.17
N PRO A 67 13.83 -13.23 -1.72
CA PRO A 67 13.99 -12.71 -3.07
C PRO A 67 13.43 -13.65 -4.16
N GLN A 68 13.34 -14.96 -3.88
CA GLN A 68 12.83 -15.97 -4.82
C GLN A 68 11.30 -16.09 -4.80
N LEU A 69 10.62 -15.43 -3.86
CA LEU A 69 9.17 -15.46 -3.78
C LEU A 69 8.53 -14.69 -4.94
N ASP A 70 7.72 -15.39 -5.73
CA ASP A 70 6.87 -14.81 -6.77
C ASP A 70 5.68 -14.06 -6.15
N CYS A 71 5.96 -12.85 -5.66
CA CYS A 71 5.01 -12.01 -4.95
C CYS A 71 3.77 -11.67 -5.80
N PRO A 72 3.88 -11.28 -7.09
CA PRO A 72 2.71 -11.02 -7.93
C PRO A 72 1.78 -12.23 -8.05
N LYS A 73 2.33 -13.43 -8.26
CA LYS A 73 1.54 -14.65 -8.41
C LYS A 73 0.83 -15.06 -7.11
N LEU A 74 1.53 -14.99 -5.98
CA LEU A 74 0.94 -15.28 -4.67
C LEU A 74 -0.18 -14.28 -4.35
N LEU A 75 0.07 -12.99 -4.58
CA LEU A 75 -0.93 -11.95 -4.34
C LEU A 75 -2.18 -12.14 -5.21
N GLN A 76 -2.01 -12.49 -6.49
CA GLN A 76 -3.13 -12.80 -7.39
C GLN A 76 -3.95 -14.02 -6.92
N SER A 77 -3.28 -15.03 -6.35
CA SER A 77 -3.94 -16.22 -5.80
C SER A 77 -4.82 -15.84 -4.60
N ILE A 78 -4.29 -15.01 -3.69
CA ILE A 78 -5.04 -14.47 -2.55
C ILE A 78 -6.21 -13.59 -3.02
N ALA A 79 -5.99 -12.71 -3.99
CA ALA A 79 -7.02 -11.83 -4.54
C ALA A 79 -8.21 -12.62 -5.10
N THR A 80 -7.91 -13.69 -5.82
CA THR A 80 -8.92 -14.62 -6.35
C THR A 80 -9.69 -15.31 -5.24
N GLU A 81 -9.00 -15.82 -4.22
CA GLU A 81 -9.63 -16.52 -3.08
C GLU A 81 -10.51 -15.57 -2.25
N GLN A 82 -10.07 -14.32 -2.08
CA GLN A 82 -10.75 -13.31 -1.25
C GLN A 82 -11.72 -12.40 -2.03
N ASN A 83 -11.86 -12.62 -3.34
CA ASN A 83 -12.72 -11.83 -4.23
C ASN A 83 -12.42 -10.31 -4.20
N PHE A 84 -11.14 -9.94 -4.27
CA PHE A 84 -10.73 -8.56 -4.55
C PHE A 84 -9.90 -8.50 -5.83
N GLU A 85 -9.84 -7.33 -6.47
CA GLU A 85 -8.99 -7.10 -7.65
C GLU A 85 -7.70 -6.37 -7.25
N ILE A 86 -6.64 -6.62 -8.02
CA ILE A 86 -5.34 -5.94 -7.92
C ILE A 86 -5.15 -5.12 -9.19
N ILE A 87 -4.79 -3.85 -9.04
CA ILE A 87 -4.52 -2.96 -10.16
C ILE A 87 -3.10 -2.41 -10.01
N TYR A 88 -2.24 -2.70 -10.98
CA TYR A 88 -0.90 -2.12 -11.07
C TYR A 88 -0.94 -0.84 -11.90
N ILE A 89 -0.36 0.23 -11.36
CA ILE A 89 -0.33 1.56 -11.95
C ILE A 89 1.16 1.97 -12.03
N PRO A 90 1.83 1.68 -13.16
CA PRO A 90 3.19 2.14 -13.39
C PRO A 90 3.22 3.67 -13.42
N ILE A 91 4.23 4.27 -12.79
CA ILE A 91 4.43 5.72 -12.84
C ILE A 91 5.43 6.02 -13.95
N GLU A 92 5.03 6.89 -14.88
CA GLU A 92 5.87 7.25 -16.02
C GLU A 92 7.11 8.06 -15.60
N GLN A 93 6.96 8.89 -14.57
CA GLN A 93 8.05 9.70 -14.04
C GLN A 93 9.03 8.84 -13.23
N ARG A 94 10.31 8.92 -13.61
CA ARG A 94 11.40 8.29 -12.85
C ARG A 94 11.74 9.08 -11.59
N GLY A 95 12.23 8.36 -10.57
CA GLY A 95 12.80 8.94 -9.36
C GLY A 95 14.06 9.78 -9.64
N LYS A 96 14.50 10.53 -8.64
CA LYS A 96 15.69 11.40 -8.74
C LYS A 96 16.96 10.63 -9.10
N ASN A 97 17.04 9.34 -8.74
CA ASN A 97 18.16 8.47 -9.08
C ASN A 97 17.86 7.57 -10.28
N GLY A 98 16.78 7.83 -11.02
CA GLY A 98 16.37 7.07 -12.18
C GLY A 98 15.47 5.86 -11.87
N GLU A 99 15.03 5.68 -10.62
CA GLU A 99 14.17 4.55 -10.25
C GLU A 99 12.84 4.55 -11.01
N CYS A 100 12.38 3.35 -11.39
CA CYS A 100 11.01 3.10 -11.83
C CYS A 100 10.10 2.97 -10.60
N HIS A 101 8.87 3.47 -10.69
CA HIS A 101 7.89 3.35 -9.62
C HIS A 101 6.61 2.66 -10.09
N CYS A 102 5.93 2.00 -9.15
CA CYS A 102 4.61 1.41 -9.36
C CYS A 102 3.74 1.65 -8.12
N LEU A 103 2.47 1.98 -8.33
CA LEU A 103 1.44 1.89 -7.31
C LEU A 103 0.61 0.63 -7.56
N LEU A 104 0.32 -0.11 -6.50
CA LEU A 104 -0.57 -1.26 -6.52
C LEU A 104 -1.80 -0.92 -5.70
N GLN A 105 -2.96 -0.96 -6.32
CA GLN A 105 -4.24 -0.75 -5.65
C GLN A 105 -4.92 -2.10 -5.40
N ILE A 106 -5.33 -2.34 -4.16
CA ILE A 106 -6.22 -3.43 -3.76
C ILE A 106 -7.64 -2.87 -3.73
N THR A 107 -8.52 -3.41 -4.57
CA THR A 107 -9.94 -2.98 -4.67
C THR A 107 -10.78 -3.60 -3.55
N SER A 108 -10.32 -3.43 -2.31
CA SER A 108 -11.10 -3.72 -1.11
C SER A 108 -11.68 -2.43 -0.54
N LEU A 109 -12.59 -2.54 0.43
CA LEU A 109 -12.92 -1.43 1.33
C LEU A 109 -12.29 -1.77 2.69
N PRO A 110 -11.28 -1.05 3.19
CA PRO A 110 -10.70 0.16 2.61
C PRO A 110 -9.88 -0.15 1.38
N VAL A 111 -9.81 0.83 0.48
CA VAL A 111 -8.84 0.79 -0.61
C VAL A 111 -7.46 0.91 0.02
N ALA A 112 -6.60 -0.06 -0.26
CA ALA A 112 -5.18 0.00 0.11
C ALA A 112 -4.36 0.24 -1.15
N VAL A 113 -3.38 1.15 -1.04
CA VAL A 113 -2.42 1.43 -2.12
C VAL A 113 -1.01 1.16 -1.59
N CYS A 114 -0.27 0.32 -2.31
CA CYS A 114 1.09 -0.08 -1.97
C CYS A 114 2.07 0.45 -3.01
N PHE A 115 3.10 1.17 -2.56
CA PHE A 115 4.13 1.71 -3.43
C PHE A 115 5.28 0.71 -3.62
N GLY A 116 5.84 0.66 -4.83
CA GLY A 116 7.08 -0.05 -5.14
C GLY A 116 8.03 0.84 -5.94
N SER A 117 9.33 0.73 -5.63
CA SER A 117 10.41 1.42 -6.34
C SER A 117 11.54 0.45 -6.62
N ALA A 118 12.12 0.51 -7.82
CA ALA A 118 13.27 -0.30 -8.21
C ALA A 118 13.97 0.29 -9.45
N LEU A 119 15.07 -0.32 -9.90
CA LEU A 119 15.76 0.13 -11.11
C LEU A 119 14.97 -0.17 -12.39
N THR A 120 14.22 -1.28 -12.40
CA THR A 120 13.38 -1.70 -13.52
C THR A 120 11.89 -1.61 -13.19
N LYS A 121 11.04 -1.52 -14.22
CA LYS A 121 9.58 -1.47 -14.05
C LYS A 121 9.05 -2.79 -13.44
N ASP A 122 9.58 -3.91 -13.89
CA ASP A 122 9.17 -5.24 -13.42
C ASP A 122 9.51 -5.44 -11.94
N GLU A 123 10.70 -5.01 -11.50
CA GLU A 123 11.05 -5.04 -10.08
C GLU A 123 10.20 -4.07 -9.25
N ALA A 124 9.81 -2.91 -9.79
CA ALA A 124 8.93 -1.98 -9.08
C ALA A 124 7.53 -2.59 -8.87
N VAL A 125 7.02 -3.34 -9.86
CA VAL A 125 5.80 -4.14 -9.76
C VAL A 125 5.95 -5.22 -8.67
N ILE A 126 7.05 -5.98 -8.68
CA ILE A 126 7.34 -7.00 -7.66
C ILE A 126 7.39 -6.38 -6.26
N ASN A 127 8.06 -5.23 -6.11
CA ASN A 127 8.17 -4.53 -4.82
C ASN A 127 6.81 -4.02 -4.33
N SER A 128 5.96 -3.50 -5.22
CA SER A 128 4.60 -3.10 -4.86
C SER A 128 3.75 -4.30 -4.41
N ALA A 129 3.90 -5.46 -5.06
CA ALA A 129 3.23 -6.70 -4.69
C ALA A 129 3.71 -7.25 -3.35
N ARG A 130 5.03 -7.22 -3.10
CA ARG A 130 5.64 -7.61 -1.83
C ARG A 130 5.11 -6.76 -0.67
N ASN A 131 5.01 -5.44 -0.86
CA ASN A 131 4.45 -4.53 0.13
C ASN A 131 2.96 -4.79 0.39
N ALA A 132 2.19 -5.14 -0.64
CA ALA A 132 0.79 -5.55 -0.50
C ALA A 132 0.64 -6.87 0.30
N LEU A 133 1.47 -7.87 0.02
CA LEU A 133 1.48 -9.12 0.80
C LEU A 133 1.82 -8.87 2.26
N ASN A 134 2.80 -8.01 2.54
CA ASN A 134 3.17 -7.65 3.92
C ASN A 134 2.00 -6.96 4.64
N PHE A 135 1.33 -6.00 3.97
CA PHE A 135 0.12 -5.39 4.49
C PHE A 135 -0.94 -6.44 4.84
N ILE A 136 -1.27 -7.35 3.91
CA ILE A 136 -2.25 -8.42 4.14
C ILE A 136 -1.82 -9.31 5.32
N GLN A 137 -0.56 -9.74 5.37
CA GLN A 137 -0.02 -10.59 6.45
C GLN A 137 -0.18 -9.91 7.81
N LEU A 138 0.16 -8.61 7.92
CA LEU A 138 -0.02 -7.81 9.13
C LEU A 138 -1.50 -7.67 9.54
N MET A 139 -2.41 -7.49 8.58
CA MET A 139 -3.84 -7.36 8.87
C MET A 139 -4.49 -8.69 9.26
N CYS A 140 -3.95 -9.82 8.78
CA CYS A 140 -4.45 -11.17 9.05
C CYS A 140 -3.75 -11.86 10.24
N LYS A 141 -2.71 -11.26 10.82
CA LYS A 141 -1.98 -11.83 11.94
C LYS A 141 -2.92 -12.10 13.11
N LYS A 142 -2.93 -13.35 13.58
CA LYS A 142 -3.75 -13.82 14.71
C LYS A 142 -3.11 -13.46 16.04
#